data_AF-A0A963DKT5-F1
#
_entry.id   AF-A0A963DKT5-F1
#
_cell.length_a   1.000
_cell.length_b   1.000
_cell.length_c   1.000
_cell.angle_alpha   90.00
_cell.angle_beta   90.00
_cell.angle_gamma   90.00
#
_symmetry.space_group_name_H-M   'P 1'
#
loop_
_entity.id
_entity.type
_entity.pdbx_description
1 polymer ?
#
loop_
_entity_poly.entity_id
_entity_poly.type
_entity_poly.pdbx_seq_one_letter_code
_entity_poly.pdbx_strand_id
1 'polypeptide(L)'
;MNAERKCRLVVLISGRGSNLQAILDQAASGELLVEVAAVISNRPGVHGLERARQARVPALELDHKNFPDRPEFEAALIELIDRQQPDLVILAGFMRVLTAGFTEHYRGRLFNIHPSLLPKFRGLHTHERAIAAG
;
A
#
# COMPACT_ATOMS: atom_id res chain seq x y z
N MET A 1 27.93 -0.54 -18.33
CA MET A 1 26.61 0.12 -18.24
C MET A 1 25.96 -0.41 -16.96
N ASN A 2 25.99 0.36 -15.87
CA ASN A 2 25.22 -0.01 -14.68
C ASN A 2 23.76 0.27 -15.01
N ALA A 3 22.94 -0.77 -15.11
CA ALA A 3 21.49 -0.60 -15.13
C ALA A 3 21.11 0.14 -13.83
N GLU A 4 20.45 1.29 -13.95
CA GLU A 4 19.93 2.00 -12.77
C GLU A 4 18.99 1.06 -12.02
N ARG A 5 19.31 0.80 -10.75
CA ARG A 5 18.52 -0.07 -9.89
C ARG A 5 17.14 0.56 -9.70
N LYS A 6 16.08 -0.14 -10.12
CA LYS A 6 14.69 0.26 -9.84
C LYS A 6 14.41 0.13 -8.34
N CYS A 7 13.75 1.13 -7.76
CA CYS A 7 13.29 1.07 -6.38
C CYS A 7 12.16 0.06 -6.25
N ARG A 8 12.32 -0.94 -5.38
CA ARG A 8 11.41 -2.07 -5.23
C ARG A 8 10.31 -1.75 -4.24
N LEU A 9 9.06 -1.78 -4.69
CA LEU A 9 7.88 -1.38 -3.92
C LEU A 9 7.04 -2.58 -3.51
N VAL A 10 6.53 -2.56 -2.28
CA VAL A 10 5.34 -3.33 -1.90
C VAL A 10 4.19 -2.37 -1.65
N VAL A 11 3.04 -2.61 -2.27
CA VAL A 11 1.88 -1.73 -2.18
C VAL A 11 0.76 -2.41 -1.37
N LEU A 12 0.30 -1.76 -0.31
CA LEU A 12 -0.77 -2.22 0.55
C LEU A 12 -2.10 -1.55 0.18
N ILE A 13 -3.16 -2.34 0.02
CA ILE A 13 -4.49 -1.88 -0.40
C ILE A 13 -5.62 -2.51 0.43
N SER A 14 -6.84 -1.96 0.31
CA SER A 14 -8.06 -2.54 0.89
C SER A 14 -9.28 -2.47 -0.02
N GLY A 15 -9.14 -2.09 -1.29
CA GLY A 15 -10.30 -1.77 -2.14
C GLY A 15 -9.98 -1.63 -3.62
N ARG A 16 -10.61 -0.63 -4.28
CA ARG A 16 -10.61 -0.46 -5.74
C ARG A 16 -9.23 -0.28 -6.37
N GLY A 17 -8.26 0.27 -5.62
CA GLY A 17 -6.87 0.40 -6.07
C GLY A 17 -6.65 1.47 -7.15
N SER A 18 -7.30 2.64 -7.08
CA SER A 18 -7.05 3.74 -8.03
C SER A 18 -5.62 4.28 -7.94
N ASN A 19 -5.13 4.55 -6.72
CA ASN A 19 -3.72 4.94 -6.51
C ASN A 19 -2.74 3.84 -6.94
N LEU A 20 -3.12 2.57 -6.71
CA LEU A 20 -2.34 1.44 -7.20
C LEU A 20 -2.24 1.46 -8.73
N GLN A 21 -3.35 1.70 -9.44
CA GLN A 21 -3.34 1.77 -10.90
C GLN A 21 -2.36 2.83 -11.40
N ALA A 22 -2.39 4.04 -10.82
CA ALA A 22 -1.47 5.10 -11.19
C ALA A 22 0.00 4.70 -10.98
N ILE A 23 0.32 4.00 -9.87
CA ILE A 23 1.68 3.48 -9.63
C ILE A 23 2.07 2.44 -10.69
N LEU A 24 1.17 1.51 -11.02
CA LEU A 24 1.42 0.46 -12.02
C LEU A 24 1.66 1.05 -13.41
N ASP A 25 0.82 2.01 -13.82
CA ASP A 25 0.92 2.67 -15.13
C ASP A 25 2.26 3.40 -15.28
N GLN A 26 2.68 4.09 -14.23
CA GLN A 26 3.92 4.86 -14.21
C GLN A 26 5.19 3.99 -14.09
N ALA A 27 5.09 2.86 -13.40
CA ALA A 27 6.16 1.86 -13.40
C ALA A 27 6.31 1.19 -14.77
N ALA A 28 5.20 0.97 -15.49
CA ALA A 28 5.17 0.36 -16.81
C ALA A 28 5.66 1.32 -17.91
N SER A 29 5.33 2.61 -17.82
CA SER A 29 5.82 3.65 -18.74
C SER A 29 7.33 3.89 -18.60
N GLY A 30 7.89 3.62 -17.42
CA GLY A 30 9.28 3.90 -17.10
C GLY A 30 9.53 5.34 -16.65
N GLU A 31 8.49 6.18 -16.55
CA GLU A 31 8.59 7.53 -15.95
C GLU A 31 8.96 7.44 -14.46
N LEU A 32 8.49 6.39 -13.77
CA LEU A 32 8.96 6.03 -12.44
C LEU A 32 9.96 4.87 -12.53
N LEU A 33 11.18 5.10 -12.03
CA LEU A 33 12.23 4.09 -11.89
C LEU A 33 11.94 3.15 -10.70
N VAL A 34 10.79 2.48 -10.75
CA VAL A 34 10.32 1.58 -9.70
C VAL A 34 9.92 0.22 -10.25
N GLU A 35 9.95 -0.78 -9.39
CA GLU A 35 9.41 -2.12 -9.63
C GLU A 35 8.40 -2.43 -8.54
N VAL A 36 7.14 -2.73 -8.89
CA VAL A 36 6.16 -3.20 -7.92
C VAL A 36 6.37 -4.71 -7.71
N ALA A 37 7.03 -5.06 -6.62
CA ALA A 37 7.34 -6.46 -6.29
C ALA A 37 6.10 -7.25 -5.86
N ALA A 38 5.18 -6.62 -5.12
CA ALA A 38 3.90 -7.22 -4.77
C ALA A 38 2.85 -6.16 -4.42
N VAL A 39 1.59 -6.55 -4.59
CA VAL A 39 0.43 -5.87 -4.05
C VAL A 39 -0.20 -6.78 -3.01
N ILE A 40 -0.41 -6.27 -1.80
CA ILE A 40 -0.99 -7.03 -0.68
C ILE A 40 -2.29 -6.37 -0.25
N SER A 41 -3.37 -7.13 -0.20
CA SER A 41 -4.64 -6.67 0.35
C SER A 41 -4.93 -7.31 1.70
N ASN A 42 -5.39 -6.51 2.67
CA ASN A 42 -5.94 -7.04 3.91
C ASN A 42 -7.38 -7.55 3.78
N ARG A 43 -8.01 -7.42 2.60
CA ARG A 43 -9.36 -7.89 2.30
C ARG A 43 -9.32 -8.80 1.07
N PRO A 44 -9.90 -10.00 1.13
CA PRO A 44 -9.93 -10.89 -0.03
C PRO A 44 -10.83 -10.32 -1.14
N GLY A 45 -10.55 -10.70 -2.39
CA GLY A 45 -11.43 -10.40 -3.52
C GLY A 45 -11.61 -8.92 -3.88
N VAL A 46 -10.71 -8.03 -3.46
CA VAL A 46 -10.80 -6.61 -3.85
C VAL A 46 -10.32 -6.38 -5.28
N HIS A 47 -10.99 -5.48 -6.00
CA HIS A 47 -10.67 -5.15 -7.39
C HIS A 47 -9.22 -4.67 -7.61
N GLY A 48 -8.57 -4.06 -6.60
CA GLY A 48 -7.16 -3.68 -6.71
C GLY A 48 -6.21 -4.87 -6.93
N LEU A 49 -6.57 -6.07 -6.49
CA LEU A 49 -5.78 -7.28 -6.76
C LEU A 49 -5.91 -7.74 -8.21
N GLU A 50 -7.07 -7.52 -8.83
CA GLU A 50 -7.25 -7.79 -10.26
C GLU A 50 -6.35 -6.89 -11.11
N ARG A 51 -6.21 -5.61 -10.73
CA ARG A 51 -5.29 -4.67 -11.38
C ARG A 51 -3.84 -5.16 -11.31
N ALA A 52 -3.41 -5.62 -10.13
CA ALA A 52 -2.08 -6.19 -9.94
C ALA A 52 -1.86 -7.42 -10.84
N ARG A 53 -2.81 -8.36 -10.87
CA ARG A 53 -2.76 -9.56 -11.74
C ARG A 53 -2.68 -9.19 -13.23
N GLN A 54 -3.48 -8.21 -13.67
CA GLN A 54 -3.47 -7.70 -15.05
C GLN A 54 -2.11 -7.09 -15.42
N ALA A 55 -1.47 -6.40 -14.49
CA ALA A 55 -0.12 -5.86 -14.64
C ALA A 55 1.00 -6.90 -14.44
N ARG A 56 0.65 -8.20 -14.26
CA ARG A 56 1.58 -9.31 -13.98
C ARG A 56 2.42 -9.11 -12.72
N VAL A 57 1.87 -8.40 -11.73
CA VAL A 57 2.46 -8.21 -10.40
C VAL A 57 1.85 -9.23 -9.44
N PRO A 58 2.66 -9.85 -8.55
CA PRO A 58 2.15 -10.71 -7.49
C PRO A 58 1.04 -10.02 -6.67
N ALA A 59 -0.14 -10.64 -6.62
CA ALA A 59 -1.32 -10.15 -5.93
C ALA A 59 -1.63 -11.08 -4.75
N LEU A 60 -1.31 -10.62 -3.54
CA LEU A 60 -1.35 -11.43 -2.32
C LEU A 60 -2.50 -10.97 -1.42
N GLU A 61 -3.12 -11.94 -0.76
CA GLU A 61 -4.24 -11.72 0.14
C GLU A 61 -3.84 -12.15 1.55
N LEU A 62 -4.10 -11.28 2.53
CA LEU A 62 -3.94 -11.59 3.94
C LEU A 62 -5.17 -11.08 4.69
N ASP A 63 -6.21 -11.90 4.80
CA ASP A 63 -7.45 -11.47 5.45
C ASP A 63 -7.21 -11.22 6.95
N HIS A 64 -7.27 -9.94 7.34
CA HIS A 64 -7.10 -9.52 8.73
C HIS A 64 -8.16 -10.11 9.68
N LYS A 65 -9.27 -10.64 9.16
CA LYS A 65 -10.30 -11.32 9.97
C LYS A 65 -9.90 -12.71 10.41
N ASN A 66 -8.87 -13.30 9.79
CA ASN A 66 -8.35 -14.62 10.17
C ASN A 66 -7.37 -14.57 11.35
N PHE A 67 -7.14 -13.38 11.90
CA PHE A 67 -6.24 -13.17 13.02
C PHE A 67 -7.04 -12.75 14.24
N PRO A 68 -6.67 -13.21 15.44
CA PRO A 68 -7.37 -12.86 16.67
C PRO A 68 -7.30 -11.36 16.97
N ASP A 69 -6.30 -10.70 16.38
CA ASP A 69 -5.63 -9.60 17.02
C ASP A 69 -4.78 -8.83 15.98
N ARG A 70 -4.48 -7.55 16.25
CA ARG A 70 -3.77 -6.68 15.32
C ARG A 70 -2.27 -6.96 15.22
N PRO A 71 -1.50 -7.13 16.31
CA PRO A 71 -0.08 -7.48 16.24
C PRO A 71 0.16 -8.81 15.50
N GLU A 72 -0.70 -9.81 15.66
CA GLU A 72 -0.60 -11.12 15.01
C GLU A 72 -0.80 -10.99 13.50
N PHE A 73 -1.81 -10.21 13.09
CA PHE A 73 -1.99 -9.85 11.69
C PHE A 73 -0.79 -9.07 11.15
N GLU A 74 -0.29 -8.09 11.89
CA GLU A 74 0.83 -7.26 11.46
C GLU A 74 2.15 -8.03 11.39
N ALA A 75 2.39 -9.01 12.25
CA ALA A 75 3.53 -9.91 12.18
C ALA A 75 3.52 -10.75 10.89
N ALA A 76 2.37 -11.35 10.57
CA ALA A 76 2.19 -12.08 9.31
C ALA A 76 2.32 -11.16 8.08
N LEU A 77 1.80 -9.93 8.18
CA LEU A 77 1.92 -8.93 7.12
C LEU A 77 3.38 -8.51 6.93
N ILE A 78 4.14 -8.28 8.01
CA ILE A 78 5.57 -7.97 7.95
C ILE A 78 6.34 -9.07 7.26
N GLU A 79 6.12 -10.33 7.66
CA GLU A 79 6.77 -11.48 7.04
C GLU A 79 6.47 -11.54 5.53
N LEU A 80 5.21 -11.31 5.15
CA LEU A 80 4.79 -11.34 3.75
C LEU A 80 5.45 -10.22 2.91
N ILE A 81 5.56 -9.02 3.50
CA ILE A 81 6.23 -7.86 2.89
C ILE A 81 7.73 -8.12 2.76
N ASP A 82 8.40 -8.53 3.84
CA ASP A 82 9.86 -8.68 3.88
C ASP A 82 10.37 -9.77 2.93
N ARG A 83 9.58 -10.83 2.72
CA ARG A 83 9.86 -11.86 1.68
C ARG A 83 9.99 -11.27 0.27
N GLN A 84 9.37 -10.12 0.00
CA GLN A 84 9.47 -9.43 -1.30
C GLN A 84 10.70 -8.52 -1.41
N GLN A 85 11.44 -8.33 -0.31
CA GLN A 85 12.62 -7.49 -0.19
C GLN A 85 12.40 -6.04 -0.68
N PRO A 86 11.41 -5.31 -0.16
CA PRO A 86 11.12 -3.96 -0.62
C PRO A 86 12.15 -2.94 -0.15
N ASP A 87 12.40 -1.97 -1.02
CA ASP A 87 13.01 -0.70 -0.65
C ASP A 87 11.98 0.20 0.06
N LEU A 88 10.73 0.21 -0.42
CA LEU A 88 9.62 1.01 0.13
C LEU A 88 8.32 0.22 0.27
N VAL A 89 7.52 0.58 1.28
CA VAL A 89 6.14 0.11 1.49
C VAL A 89 5.19 1.28 1.29
N ILE A 90 4.21 1.12 0.39
CA ILE A 90 3.27 2.18 0.00
C ILE A 90 1.86 1.83 0.47
N LEU A 91 1.26 2.69 1.28
CA LEU A 91 -0.14 2.61 1.68
C LEU A 91 -1.01 3.32 0.63
N ALA A 92 -1.65 2.53 -0.25
CA ALA A 92 -2.47 3.03 -1.35
C ALA A 92 -3.96 2.75 -1.08
N GLY A 93 -4.51 3.45 -0.08
CA GLY A 93 -5.88 3.19 0.38
C GLY A 93 -5.99 1.96 1.29
N PHE A 94 -4.97 1.74 2.13
CA PHE A 94 -4.97 0.71 3.16
C PHE A 94 -5.82 1.15 4.36
N MET A 95 -6.98 0.51 4.55
CA MET A 95 -8.02 0.90 5.51
C MET A 95 -7.88 0.18 6.85
N ARG A 96 -6.69 0.27 7.47
CA ARG A 96 -6.43 -0.26 8.82
C ARG A 96 -5.35 0.59 9.50
N VAL A 97 -5.57 0.95 10.76
CA VAL A 97 -4.59 1.71 11.56
C VAL A 97 -3.46 0.78 11.99
N LEU A 98 -2.24 1.11 11.57
CA LEU A 98 -1.02 0.37 11.88
C LEU A 98 -0.56 0.62 13.33
N THR A 99 0.00 -0.40 13.98
CA THR A 99 0.62 -0.21 15.30
C THR A 99 1.93 0.56 15.21
N ALA A 100 2.40 1.05 16.36
CA ALA A 100 3.73 1.64 16.48
C ALA A 100 4.82 0.65 16.02
N GLY A 101 4.72 -0.63 16.41
CA GLY A 101 5.69 -1.67 16.02
C GLY A 101 5.82 -1.82 14.51
N PHE A 102 4.70 -1.82 13.78
CA PHE A 102 4.73 -1.87 12.32
C PHE A 102 5.38 -0.62 11.71
N THR A 103 4.99 0.56 12.18
CA THR A 103 5.55 1.82 11.64
C THR A 103 7.04 2.00 11.98
N GLU A 104 7.50 1.47 13.12
CA GLU A 104 8.91 1.43 13.51
C GLU A 104 9.71 0.50 12.61
N HIS A 105 9.19 -0.70 12.33
CA HIS A 105 9.85 -1.68 11.45
C HIS A 105 10.15 -1.13 10.05
N TYR A 106 9.23 -0.31 9.52
CA TYR A 106 9.38 0.35 8.22
C TYR A 106 9.75 1.84 8.33
N ARG A 107 10.38 2.27 9.44
CA ARG A 107 10.76 3.66 9.66
C ARG A 107 11.60 4.19 8.49
N GLY A 108 11.21 5.35 7.95
CA GLY A 108 11.85 5.98 6.80
C GLY A 108 11.55 5.34 5.44
N ARG A 109 10.78 4.23 5.41
CA ARG A 109 10.48 3.45 4.19
C ARG A 109 8.99 3.19 3.98
N LEU A 110 8.13 3.72 4.86
CA LEU A 110 6.67 3.61 4.80
C LEU A 110 6.04 4.93 4.36
N PHE A 111 5.33 4.92 3.24
CA PHE A 111 4.69 6.10 2.66
C PHE A 111 3.18 5.93 2.57
N ASN A 112 2.44 7.01 2.79
CA ASN A 112 0.99 7.03 2.67
C ASN A 112 0.52 8.24 1.86
N ILE A 113 -0.48 8.03 1.02
CA ILE A 113 -1.24 9.11 0.39
C ILE A 113 -2.52 9.35 1.19
N HIS A 114 -2.73 10.59 1.66
CA HIS A 114 -3.91 10.99 2.41
C HIS A 114 -4.70 12.03 1.61
N PRO A 115 -6.03 11.88 1.44
CA PRO A 115 -6.84 12.77 0.62
C PRO A 115 -7.21 14.08 1.35
N SER A 116 -6.22 14.76 1.91
CA SER A 116 -6.33 16.14 2.41
C SER A 116 -4.97 16.82 2.51
N LEU A 117 -4.97 18.15 2.59
CA LEU A 117 -3.78 18.93 2.90
C LEU A 117 -3.52 18.92 4.41
N LEU A 118 -2.74 17.94 4.86
CA LEU A 118 -2.35 17.83 6.26
C LEU A 118 -1.70 19.14 6.76
N PRO A 119 -1.95 19.57 8.01
CA PRO A 119 -2.65 18.84 9.06
C PRO A 119 -4.19 18.91 9.02
N LYS A 120 -4.81 19.54 8.01
CA LYS A 120 -6.28 19.65 7.90
C LYS A 120 -6.92 18.30 7.58
N PHE A 121 -8.13 18.07 8.11
CA PHE A 121 -8.99 16.91 7.82
C PHE A 121 -8.29 15.53 7.95
N ARG A 122 -7.63 15.27 9.09
CA ARG A 122 -7.11 13.93 9.44
C ARG A 122 -8.24 12.92 9.62
N GLY A 123 -7.99 11.65 9.33
CA GLY A 123 -8.97 10.57 9.54
C GLY A 123 -9.91 10.38 8.35
N LEU A 124 -11.13 9.92 8.62
CA LEU A 124 -12.11 9.55 7.58
C LEU A 124 -12.93 10.76 7.09
N HIS A 125 -13.67 10.54 5.99
CA HIS A 125 -14.61 11.50 5.39
C HIS A 125 -13.98 12.86 5.08
N THR A 126 -12.74 12.84 4.58
CA THR A 126 -11.96 14.07 4.38
C THR A 126 -12.62 15.02 3.40
N HIS A 127 -13.18 14.51 2.31
CA HIS A 127 -13.88 15.31 1.29
C HIS A 127 -15.16 15.95 1.82
N GLU A 128 -16.03 15.16 2.48
CA GLU A 128 -17.27 15.66 3.11
C GLU A 128 -16.96 16.77 4.11
N ARG A 129 -15.93 16.58 4.94
CA ARG A 129 -15.50 17.56 5.94
C ARG A 129 -14.87 18.81 5.33
N ALA A 130 -14.16 18.67 4.22
CA ALA A 130 -13.61 19.80 3.49
C ALA A 130 -14.76 20.62 2.88
N ILE A 131 -15.70 19.99 2.19
CA ILE A 131 -16.88 20.65 1.61
C ILE A 131 -17.71 21.33 2.69
N ALA A 132 -17.92 20.68 3.84
CA ALA A 132 -18.67 21.24 4.96
C ALA A 132 -17.97 22.46 5.61
N ALA A 133 -16.66 22.62 5.42
CA ALA A 133 -15.88 23.71 5.98
C ALA A 133 -15.79 24.95 5.06
N GLY A 134 -16.28 24.84 3.81
CA GLY A 134 -16.15 25.86 2.77
C GLY A 134 -14.76 25.92 2.14
#